data_AF-A0A8T2MYM6-F1
#
_entry.id   AF-A0A8T2MYM6-F1
#
_cell.length_a   1.000
_cell.length_b   1.000
_cell.length_c   1.000
_cell.angle_alpha   90.00
_cell.angle_beta   90.00
_cell.angle_gamma   90.00
#
_symmetry.space_group_name_H-M   'P 1'
#
loop_
_entity.id
_entity.type
_entity.pdbx_description
1 polymer ?
#
loop_
_entity_poly.entity_id
_entity_poly.type
_entity_poly.pdbx_seq_one_letter_code
_entity_poly.pdbx_strand_id
1 'polypeptide(L)'
;MSAFSEAALEKKLSELSNSQQSVQTLSLWLIHHRKHSKTIVTVWYNELKKAKVSRKLTFLYLANDVIQNSKRKGPEFTDDFAPVIVDAFKHVSR
;
A
#
# COMPACT_ATOMS: atom_id res chain seq x y z
N MET A 1 11.42 -12.32 -12.23
CA MET A 1 10.44 -11.63 -11.35
C MET A 1 10.94 -11.72 -9.93
N SER A 2 11.02 -10.61 -9.19
CA SER A 2 11.47 -10.63 -7.79
C SER A 2 10.47 -11.40 -6.93
N ALA A 3 10.94 -12.26 -6.04
CA ALA A 3 10.08 -12.88 -5.04
C ALA A 3 9.50 -11.82 -4.08
N PHE A 4 8.30 -12.08 -3.54
CA PHE A 4 7.73 -11.26 -2.49
C PHE A 4 8.45 -11.53 -1.16
N SER A 5 8.76 -10.48 -0.42
CA SER A 5 9.14 -10.53 1.00
C SER A 5 8.73 -9.23 1.68
N GLU A 6 8.50 -9.29 3.00
CA GLU A 6 8.17 -8.09 3.79
C GLU A 6 9.30 -7.05 3.73
N ALA A 7 10.56 -7.49 3.86
CA ALA A 7 11.72 -6.59 3.75
C ALA A 7 11.80 -5.88 2.38
N ALA A 8 11.44 -6.56 1.29
CA ALA A 8 11.39 -5.93 -0.03
C ALA A 8 10.26 -4.89 -0.11
N LEU A 9 9.12 -5.15 0.52
CA LEU A 9 8.01 -4.21 0.61
C LEU A 9 8.37 -2.99 1.46
N GLU A 10 8.95 -3.19 2.65
CA GLU A 10 9.41 -2.11 3.54
C GLU A 10 10.42 -1.21 2.81
N LYS A 11 11.39 -1.80 2.11
CA LYS A 11 12.33 -1.04 1.28
C LYS A 11 11.61 -0.19 0.22
N LYS A 12 10.69 -0.79 -0.55
CA LYS A 12 9.91 -0.09 -1.57
C LYS A 12 9.03 1.03 -0.99
N LEU A 13 8.44 0.82 0.19
CA LEU A 13 7.67 1.84 0.91
C LEU A 13 8.57 2.96 1.42
N SER A 14 9.79 2.65 1.86
CA SER A 14 10.75 3.67 2.29
C SER A 14 11.16 4.59 1.12
N GLU A 15 11.22 4.05 -0.11
CA GLU A 15 11.54 4.74 -1.36
C GLU A 15 10.32 5.42 -2.04
N LEU A 16 9.09 5.15 -1.56
CA LEU A 16 7.86 5.69 -2.13
C LEU A 16 7.84 7.23 -2.12
N SER A 17 7.66 7.84 -3.28
CA SER A 17 7.53 9.29 -3.45
C SER A 17 6.13 9.69 -3.93
N ASN A 18 5.83 10.98 -3.88
CA ASN A 18 4.57 11.55 -4.35
C ASN A 18 4.46 11.65 -5.88
N SER A 19 5.46 11.17 -6.64
CA SER A 19 5.36 11.14 -8.10
C SER A 19 4.41 10.03 -8.56
N GLN A 20 3.65 10.31 -9.62
CA GLN A 20 2.72 9.36 -10.20
C GLN A 20 3.42 8.03 -10.57
N GLN A 21 4.62 8.13 -11.15
CA GLN A 21 5.41 6.96 -11.54
C GLN A 21 5.78 6.08 -10.34
N SER A 22 6.17 6.68 -9.20
CA SER A 22 6.55 5.93 -8.00
C SER A 22 5.35 5.14 -7.46
N VAL A 23 4.19 5.79 -7.33
CA VAL A 23 2.94 5.17 -6.87
C VAL A 23 2.50 4.04 -7.80
N GLN A 24 2.44 4.30 -9.11
CA GLN A 24 1.99 3.29 -10.08
C GLN A 24 2.93 2.09 -10.16
N THR A 25 4.24 2.32 -10.15
CA THR A 25 5.23 1.22 -10.22
C THR A 25 5.10 0.31 -9.02
N LEU A 26 4.96 0.87 -7.81
CA LEU A 26 4.77 0.07 -6.61
C LEU A 26 3.39 -0.62 -6.62
N SER A 27 2.33 0.09 -6.99
CA SER A 27 0.98 -0.47 -7.09
C SER A 27 0.93 -1.71 -8.00
N LEU A 28 1.53 -1.64 -9.20
CA LEU A 28 1.63 -2.79 -10.12
C LEU A 28 2.36 -3.98 -9.49
N TRP A 29 3.45 -3.72 -8.76
CA TRP A 29 4.19 -4.77 -8.05
C TRP A 29 3.34 -5.41 -6.93
N LEU A 30 2.58 -4.62 -6.16
CA LEU A 30 1.67 -5.15 -5.15
C LEU A 30 0.53 -5.98 -5.76
N ILE A 31 -0.08 -5.50 -6.84
CA ILE A 31 -1.14 -6.21 -7.57
C ILE A 31 -0.62 -7.54 -8.15
N HIS A 32 0.62 -7.56 -8.64
CA HIS A 32 1.26 -8.79 -9.08
C HIS A 32 1.41 -9.81 -7.94
N HIS A 33 1.73 -9.35 -6.73
CA HIS A 33 1.88 -10.17 -5.53
C HIS A 33 0.59 -10.28 -4.67
N ARG A 34 -0.60 -10.09 -5.26
CA ARG A 34 -1.88 -10.07 -4.52
C ARG A 34 -2.19 -11.32 -3.67
N LYS A 35 -1.56 -12.46 -3.95
CA LYS A 35 -1.64 -13.66 -3.08
C LYS A 35 -1.16 -13.38 -1.64
N HIS A 36 -0.40 -12.31 -1.45
CA HIS A 36 0.11 -11.83 -0.16
C HIS A 36 -0.61 -10.56 0.33
N SER A 37 -1.80 -10.25 -0.18
CA SER A 37 -2.55 -9.00 0.13
C SER A 37 -2.66 -8.72 1.63
N LYS A 38 -3.00 -9.71 2.46
CA LYS A 38 -3.06 -9.59 3.92
C LYS A 38 -1.76 -9.09 4.54
N THR A 39 -0.64 -9.70 4.16
CA THR A 39 0.70 -9.31 4.62
C THR A 39 1.05 -7.91 4.10
N ILE A 40 0.76 -7.63 2.82
CA ILE A 40 1.01 -6.32 2.20
C ILE A 40 0.27 -5.21 2.96
N VAL A 41 -1.02 -5.38 3.24
CA VAL A 41 -1.84 -4.39 3.95
C VAL A 41 -1.32 -4.20 5.39
N THR A 42 -0.92 -5.28 6.06
CA THR A 42 -0.35 -5.22 7.41
C THR A 42 0.95 -4.40 7.44
N VAL A 43 1.88 -4.68 6.52
CA VAL A 43 3.15 -3.94 6.40
C VAL A 43 2.89 -2.49 6.00
N TRP A 44 2.03 -2.24 5.01
CA TRP A 44 1.63 -0.89 4.60
C TRP A 44 1.10 -0.07 5.79
N TYR A 45 0.23 -0.66 6.61
CA TYR A 45 -0.36 0.04 7.74
C TYR A 45 0.67 0.33 8.84
N ASN A 46 1.58 -0.61 9.10
CA ASN A 46 2.66 -0.42 10.06
C ASN A 46 3.64 0.66 9.61
N GLU A 47 4.02 0.69 8.33
CA GLU A 47 4.89 1.72 7.78
C GLU A 47 4.21 3.08 7.69
N LEU A 48 2.90 3.14 7.40
CA LEU A 48 2.11 4.37 7.45
C LEU A 48 2.18 5.03 8.84
N LYS A 49 2.04 4.22 9.91
CA LYS A 49 2.10 4.71 11.30
C LYS A 49 3.47 5.26 11.69
N LYS A 50 4.55 4.75 11.08
CA LYS A 50 5.93 5.22 11.28
C LYS A 50 6.32 6.40 10.38
N ALA A 51 5.57 6.61 9.29
CA ALA A 51 5.91 7.62 8.29
C ALA A 51 5.80 9.06 8.84
N LYS A 52 6.71 9.92 8.38
CA LYS A 52 6.62 11.38 8.61
C LYS A 52 5.30 11.91 8.05
N VAL A 53 4.74 12.94 8.69
CA VAL A 53 3.46 13.58 8.30
C VAL A 53 3.40 13.91 6.80
N SER A 54 4.47 14.47 6.24
CA SER A 54 4.56 14.83 4.82
C SER A 54 4.46 13.66 3.84
N ARG A 55 4.66 12.41 4.31
CA ARG A 55 4.59 11.20 3.47
C ARG A 55 3.29 10.42 3.64
N LYS A 56 2.53 10.65 4.72
CA LYS A 56 1.31 9.89 5.03
C LYS A 56 0.27 9.94 3.90
N LEU A 57 0.10 11.09 3.25
CA LEU A 57 -0.81 11.23 2.12
C LEU A 57 -0.41 10.34 0.93
N THR A 58 0.90 10.22 0.65
CA THR A 58 1.40 9.35 -0.41
C THR A 58 1.08 7.87 -0.17
N PHE A 59 1.08 7.41 1.09
CA PHE A 59 0.63 6.07 1.44
C PHE A 59 -0.85 5.85 1.12
N LEU A 60 -1.70 6.86 1.33
CA LEU A 60 -3.11 6.81 0.95
C LEU A 60 -3.29 6.82 -0.58
N TYR A 61 -2.47 7.54 -1.33
CA TYR A 61 -2.46 7.48 -2.79
C TYR A 61 -2.10 6.07 -3.31
N LEU A 62 -1.12 5.43 -2.68
CA LEU A 62 -0.79 4.03 -2.99
C LEU A 62 -1.95 3.09 -2.68
N ALA A 63 -2.56 3.19 -1.49
CA ALA A 63 -3.72 2.36 -1.14
C ALA A 63 -4.86 2.56 -2.14
N ASN A 64 -5.14 3.81 -2.51
CA ASN A 64 -6.15 4.13 -3.51
C ASN A 64 -5.86 3.48 -4.86
N ASP A 65 -4.64 3.65 -5.39
CA ASP A 65 -4.26 3.08 -6.69
C ASP A 65 -4.35 1.55 -6.68
N VAL A 66 -3.88 0.90 -5.61
CA VAL A 66 -3.96 -0.56 -5.44
C VAL A 66 -5.41 -1.04 -5.36
N ILE A 67 -6.24 -0.43 -4.51
CA ILE A 67 -7.64 -0.82 -4.33
C ILE A 67 -8.41 -0.65 -5.64
N GLN A 68 -8.21 0.45 -6.38
CA GLN A 68 -8.94 0.69 -7.62
C GLN A 68 -8.48 -0.24 -8.76
N ASN A 69 -7.17 -0.41 -8.94
CA ASN A 69 -6.62 -1.18 -10.07
C ASN A 69 -6.65 -2.70 -9.84
N SER A 70 -6.70 -3.17 -8.59
CA SER A 70 -6.79 -4.61 -8.28
C SER A 70 -8.15 -5.23 -8.56
N LYS A 71 -9.25 -4.44 -8.61
CA LYS A 71 -10.63 -4.95 -8.80
C LYS A 71 -10.82 -5.84 -10.02
N ARG A 72 -10.07 -5.59 -11.10
CA ARG A 72 -10.12 -6.41 -12.33
C ARG A 72 -9.43 -7.77 -12.17
N LYS A 73 -8.64 -7.98 -11.12
CA LYS A 73 -7.88 -9.19 -10.83
C LYS A 73 -8.48 -10.02 -9.69
N GLY A 74 -9.18 -9.38 -8.76
CA GLY A 74 -9.90 -10.02 -7.67
C GLY A 74 -10.21 -9.04 -6.52
N PRO A 75 -10.98 -9.47 -5.51
CA PRO A 75 -11.41 -8.63 -4.41
C PRO A 75 -10.38 -8.52 -3.27
N GLU A 76 -9.26 -9.26 -3.31
CA GLU A 76 -8.40 -9.52 -2.16
C GLU A 76 -7.93 -8.23 -1.45
N PHE A 77 -7.48 -7.24 -2.23
CA PHE A 77 -7.07 -5.95 -1.66
C PHE A 77 -8.25 -5.11 -1.16
N THR A 78 -9.42 -5.18 -1.81
CA THR A 78 -10.60 -4.45 -1.33
C THR A 78 -11.00 -4.98 0.05
N ASP A 79 -11.06 -6.30 0.19
CA ASP A 79 -11.44 -6.97 1.43
C ASP A 79 -10.40 -6.74 2.53
N ASP A 80 -9.10 -6.85 2.22
CA ASP A 80 -8.04 -6.72 3.22
C ASP A 80 -7.80 -5.27 3.66
N PHE A 81 -7.99 -4.27 2.79
CA PHE A 81 -7.91 -2.85 3.18
C PHE A 81 -9.13 -2.40 3.99
N ALA A 82 -10.33 -2.95 3.74
CA ALA A 82 -11.57 -2.54 4.40
C ALA A 82 -11.49 -2.41 5.93
N PRO A 83 -10.94 -3.38 6.70
CA PRO A 83 -10.88 -3.28 8.16
C PRO A 83 -9.88 -2.24 8.68
N VAL A 84 -8.89 -1.83 7.88
CA VAL A 84 -7.82 -0.91 8.34
C VAL A 84 -7.96 0.50 7.79
N ILE A 85 -8.71 0.70 6.71
CA ILE A 85 -8.71 1.96 5.97
C ILE A 85 -9.27 3.11 6.82
N VAL A 86 -10.33 2.88 7.59
CA VAL A 86 -10.93 3.92 8.45
C VAL A 86 -9.92 4.42 9.49
N ASP A 87 -9.19 3.52 10.13
CA ASP A 87 -8.19 3.88 11.14
C ASP A 87 -6.95 4.52 10.51
N ALA A 88 -6.57 4.09 9.31
CA ALA A 88 -5.54 4.77 8.53
C ALA A 88 -5.92 6.23 8.26
N PHE A 89 -7.13 6.50 7.77
CA PHE A 89 -7.61 7.87 7.54
C PHE A 89 -7.62 8.71 8.83
N LYS A 90 -8.11 8.16 9.95
CA LYS A 90 -8.06 8.84 11.26
C LYS A 90 -6.63 9.15 11.71
N HIS A 91 -5.68 8.26 11.42
CA HIS A 91 -4.27 8.46 11.77
C HIS A 91 -3.57 9.53 10.91
N VAL A 92 -4.01 9.69 9.66
CA VAL A 92 -3.48 10.73 8.75
C VAL A 92 -4.13 12.09 9.00
N SER A 93 -5.39 12.14 9.44
CA SER A 93 -6.11 13.40 9.70
C SER A 93 -5.73 14.09 11.01
N ARG A 94 -4.96 13.43 11.87
CA ARG A 94 -4.41 13.98 13.12
C ARG A 94 -3.03 14.57 12.86
#